data_AF-A0A7X1WB42-F1
#
_entry.id   AF-A0A7X1WB42-F1
#
_cell.length_a   1.000
_cell.length_b   1.000
_cell.length_c   1.000
_cell.angle_alpha   90.00
_cell.angle_beta   90.00
_cell.angle_gamma   90.00
#
_symmetry.space_group_name_H-M   'P 1'
#
loop_
_entity.id
_entity.type
_entity.pdbx_description
1 polymer ?
#
loop_
_entity_poly.entity_id
_entity_poly.type
_entity_poly.pdbx_seq_one_letter_code
_entity_poly.pdbx_strand_id
1 'polypeptide(L)'
;MSTVPLTNTSLKPPDLKDLGIHHDLIKAKAQSAINNFHASLLPALHNQAYPPVPGYNLLSAEQQQGLREHQALSRTNLINLRQYLDDISSVEAFAEPLLQDALLKAFGIACDVRKNVITLTTLNTFTKEIESRTTQTLLQAALHNFLPEQAEKGGIARGSHLWDYKSTRSSDPAPKLLEIDPVAFVRVCRELDIGKRYQEHLAAIVSPPQARDKLAIASVFSAHERSTLLLQADVALMNKHINPETHATLMRFGAGDERALYGSLPITCNYMKLDEVQFSSMILFHGDPLEQEQRCIVYIPGDPISCLKEYDNLRAAHADLMIKLQDATYREFFIHLAPQSQKLALTKRFNNRFAKGGRDPLGMTQQPVSGNLFEPEFNT
;
A
#
# COMPACT_ATOMS: atom_id res chain seq x y z
N MET A 1 -10.29 -42.48 8.80
CA MET A 1 -11.39 -41.70 8.20
C MET A 1 -10.85 -40.33 7.85
N SER A 2 -11.09 -39.95 6.60
CA SER A 2 -10.45 -38.95 5.74
C SER A 2 -9.84 -37.69 6.38
N THR A 3 -8.54 -37.51 6.12
CA THR A 3 -7.83 -36.23 6.13
C THR A 3 -8.21 -35.44 4.88
N VAL A 4 -8.89 -34.30 5.05
CA VAL A 4 -9.15 -33.36 3.95
C VAL A 4 -7.98 -32.38 3.88
N PRO A 5 -7.30 -32.22 2.73
CA PRO A 5 -6.23 -31.25 2.57
C PRO A 5 -6.81 -29.84 2.38
N LEU A 6 -6.30 -28.88 3.16
CA LEU A 6 -6.53 -27.46 2.96
C LEU A 6 -5.82 -27.04 1.66
N THR A 7 -6.60 -26.75 0.63
CA THR A 7 -6.12 -26.16 -0.61
C THR A 7 -5.82 -24.68 -0.36
N ASN A 8 -4.54 -24.38 -0.17
CA ASN A 8 -4.03 -23.02 -0.02
C ASN A 8 -3.94 -22.40 -1.42
N THR A 9 -4.96 -21.63 -1.84
CA THR A 9 -4.85 -20.75 -3.00
C THR A 9 -4.01 -19.52 -2.62
N SER A 10 -2.70 -19.71 -2.50
CA SER A 10 -1.74 -18.62 -2.48
C SER A 10 -1.82 -17.88 -3.82
N LEU A 11 -2.45 -16.71 -3.82
CA LEU A 11 -2.23 -15.71 -4.85
C LEU A 11 -0.74 -15.36 -4.79
N LYS A 12 0.02 -15.93 -5.73
CA LYS A 12 1.44 -15.66 -5.91
C LYS A 12 1.60 -14.14 -6.10
N PRO A 13 2.38 -13.43 -5.27
CA PRO A 13 2.62 -12.01 -5.49
C PRO A 13 3.26 -11.83 -6.88
N PRO A 14 2.93 -10.75 -7.61
CA PRO A 14 3.56 -10.47 -8.89
C PRO A 14 5.09 -10.41 -8.72
N ASP A 15 5.81 -10.96 -9.69
CA ASP A 15 7.28 -10.99 -9.67
C ASP A 15 7.81 -9.55 -9.61
N LEU A 16 8.71 -9.27 -8.66
CA LEU A 16 9.36 -7.96 -8.49
C LEU A 16 10.13 -7.52 -9.75
N LYS A 17 10.39 -8.43 -10.69
CA LYS A 17 10.97 -8.13 -12.01
C LYS A 17 9.99 -7.55 -13.03
N ASP A 18 8.68 -7.59 -12.75
CA ASP A 18 7.62 -7.06 -13.62
C ASP A 18 7.20 -5.61 -13.27
N LEU A 19 7.85 -5.00 -12.27
CA LEU A 19 7.59 -3.61 -11.84
C LEU A 19 8.76 -2.72 -12.27
N GLY A 20 8.63 -2.14 -13.45
CA GLY A 20 9.61 -1.21 -14.02
C GLY A 20 9.84 0.07 -13.21
N ILE A 21 10.94 0.71 -13.57
CA ILE A 21 11.79 1.62 -12.79
C ILE A 21 11.11 2.91 -12.30
N HIS A 22 9.94 3.28 -12.85
CA HIS A 22 9.21 4.50 -12.47
C HIS A 22 7.74 4.26 -12.04
N HIS A 23 7.29 3.00 -11.98
CA HIS A 23 5.97 2.66 -11.43
C HIS A 23 5.84 3.16 -9.97
N ASP A 24 6.94 3.08 -9.21
CA ASP A 24 7.00 3.52 -7.83
C ASP A 24 6.98 5.05 -7.68
N LEU A 25 7.35 5.83 -8.72
CA LEU A 25 7.40 7.29 -8.68
C LEU A 25 6.02 7.94 -8.93
N ILE A 26 5.24 7.42 -9.88
CA ILE A 26 3.85 7.87 -10.11
C ILE A 26 2.98 7.48 -8.91
N LYS A 27 3.15 6.25 -8.40
CA LYS A 27 2.41 5.77 -7.23
C LYS A 27 2.79 6.57 -5.98
N ALA A 28 4.06 6.88 -5.75
CA ALA A 28 4.49 7.64 -4.58
C ALA A 28 3.88 9.06 -4.44
N LYS A 29 3.61 9.77 -5.55
CA LYS A 29 2.99 11.11 -5.51
C LYS A 29 1.47 11.09 -5.43
N ALA A 30 0.83 10.07 -5.99
CA ALA A 30 -0.58 9.77 -5.80
C ALA A 30 -0.87 9.30 -4.35
N GLN A 31 0.07 8.55 -3.77
CA GLN A 31 -0.07 7.93 -2.46
C GLN A 31 0.18 8.90 -1.32
N SER A 32 0.84 10.05 -1.51
CA SER A 32 1.11 10.98 -0.40
C SER A 32 -0.14 11.68 0.15
N ALA A 33 -1.22 11.77 -0.64
CA ALA A 33 -2.55 12.19 -0.17
C ALA A 33 -3.37 11.01 0.43
N ILE A 34 -2.88 9.78 0.23
CA ILE A 34 -3.50 8.49 0.55
C ILE A 34 -2.52 7.74 1.52
N ASN A 35 -1.68 8.47 2.24
CA ASN A 35 -0.66 7.90 3.12
C ASN A 35 -1.26 7.25 4.37
N ASN A 36 -2.51 7.58 4.69
CA ASN A 36 -3.28 6.92 5.76
C ASN A 36 -4.15 5.79 5.22
N PHE A 37 -4.06 5.50 3.93
CA PHE A 37 -4.94 4.52 3.32
C PHE A 37 -4.35 3.13 3.41
N HIS A 38 -5.07 2.30 4.16
CA HIS A 38 -5.03 0.86 4.09
C HIS A 38 -5.53 0.31 2.73
N ALA A 39 -5.08 0.89 1.63
CA ALA A 39 -5.36 0.42 0.27
C ALA A 39 -4.87 -1.03 0.07
N SER A 40 -3.76 -1.40 0.72
CA SER A 40 -3.26 -2.78 0.77
C SER A 40 -4.11 -3.71 1.64
N LEU A 41 -4.98 -3.18 2.52
CA LEU A 41 -5.98 -3.98 3.25
C LEU A 41 -7.33 -4.01 2.53
N LEU A 42 -7.61 -3.22 1.49
CA LEU A 42 -8.94 -3.22 0.84
C LEU A 42 -9.44 -4.61 0.39
N PRO A 43 -8.60 -5.50 -0.19
CA PRO A 43 -9.02 -6.87 -0.50
C PRO A 43 -9.25 -7.72 0.77
N ALA A 44 -8.47 -7.48 1.84
CA ALA A 44 -8.65 -8.15 3.13
C ALA A 44 -9.91 -7.66 3.87
N LEU A 45 -10.23 -6.37 3.76
CA LEU A 45 -11.41 -5.70 4.30
C LEU A 45 -12.70 -6.10 3.57
N HIS A 46 -12.62 -6.51 2.31
CA HIS A 46 -13.77 -7.02 1.54
C HIS A 46 -14.26 -8.38 2.04
N ASN A 47 -13.34 -9.19 2.61
CA ASN A 47 -13.61 -10.55 3.09
C ASN A 47 -13.33 -10.74 4.59
N GLN A 48 -13.24 -9.66 5.38
CA GLN A 48 -13.06 -9.76 6.83
C GLN A 48 -14.35 -10.23 7.51
N ALA A 49 -14.58 -11.55 7.47
CA ALA A 49 -14.90 -12.21 8.73
C ALA A 49 -13.66 -12.01 9.61
N TYR A 50 -13.74 -11.15 10.63
CA TYR A 50 -12.73 -11.21 11.70
C TYR A 50 -12.58 -12.68 12.07
N PRO A 51 -11.36 -13.23 12.06
CA PRO A 51 -11.17 -14.63 12.40
C PRO A 51 -11.91 -14.88 13.72
N PRO A 52 -12.66 -15.99 13.85
CA PRO A 52 -13.45 -16.25 15.04
C PRO A 52 -12.53 -16.11 16.25
N VAL A 53 -12.81 -15.11 17.08
CA VAL A 53 -11.90 -14.74 18.16
C VAL A 53 -11.87 -15.92 19.13
N PRO A 54 -10.69 -16.53 19.37
CA PRO A 54 -10.60 -17.64 20.33
C PRO A 54 -11.17 -17.19 21.68
N GLY A 55 -12.19 -17.89 22.18
CA GLY A 55 -12.82 -17.54 23.46
C GLY A 55 -13.95 -16.51 23.40
N TYR A 56 -14.50 -16.15 22.23
CA TYR A 56 -15.72 -15.31 22.13
C TYR A 56 -16.87 -15.82 23.01
N ASN A 57 -17.06 -17.14 23.06
CA ASN A 57 -18.10 -17.79 23.88
C ASN A 57 -17.84 -17.69 25.40
N LEU A 58 -16.64 -17.27 25.81
CA LEU A 58 -16.24 -17.10 27.21
C LEU A 58 -16.44 -15.67 27.71
N LEU A 59 -16.79 -14.72 26.82
CA LEU A 59 -17.08 -13.33 27.19
C LEU A 59 -18.42 -13.18 27.90
N SER A 60 -18.55 -12.13 28.71
CA SER A 60 -19.85 -11.73 29.26
C SER A 60 -20.81 -11.28 28.14
N ALA A 61 -22.12 -11.32 28.42
CA ALA A 61 -23.12 -10.85 27.45
C ALA A 61 -22.91 -9.38 27.06
N GLU A 62 -22.48 -8.54 28.02
CA GLU A 62 -22.17 -7.13 27.81
C GLU A 62 -20.95 -6.94 26.90
N GLN A 63 -19.87 -7.69 27.13
CA GLN A 63 -18.67 -7.66 26.27
C GLN A 63 -18.98 -8.13 24.85
N GLN A 64 -19.80 -9.18 24.71
CA GLN A 64 -20.25 -9.65 23.40
C GLN A 64 -21.15 -8.64 22.69
N GLN A 65 -21.93 -7.85 23.44
CA GLN A 65 -22.76 -6.80 22.85
C GLN A 65 -21.90 -5.64 22.37
N GLY A 66 -21.00 -5.11 23.21
CA GLY A 66 -20.10 -4.01 22.84
C GLY A 66 -19.26 -4.34 21.59
N LEU A 67 -18.69 -5.55 21.53
CA LEU A 67 -17.94 -6.00 20.34
C LEU A 67 -18.83 -6.04 19.08
N ARG A 68 -20.06 -6.54 19.19
CA ARG A 68 -21.01 -6.57 18.05
C ARG A 68 -21.36 -5.16 17.57
N GLU A 69 -21.51 -4.22 18.49
CA GLU A 69 -21.79 -2.81 18.17
C GLU A 69 -20.60 -2.17 17.44
N HIS A 70 -19.37 -2.33 17.94
CA HIS A 70 -18.18 -1.81 17.25
C HIS A 70 -17.91 -2.52 15.91
N GLN A 71 -18.19 -3.82 15.78
CA GLN A 71 -18.16 -4.53 14.49
C GLN A 71 -19.17 -3.96 13.49
N ALA A 72 -20.41 -3.73 13.91
CA ALA A 72 -21.45 -3.16 13.06
C ALA A 72 -21.11 -1.71 12.64
N LEU A 73 -20.57 -0.92 13.57
CA LEU A 73 -20.13 0.45 13.31
C LEU A 73 -18.97 0.48 12.30
N SER A 74 -17.91 -0.31 12.53
CA SER A 74 -16.76 -0.38 11.62
C SER A 74 -17.16 -0.83 10.22
N ARG A 75 -18.05 -1.83 10.12
CA ARG A 75 -18.61 -2.27 8.84
C ARG A 75 -19.39 -1.17 8.13
N THR A 76 -20.22 -0.44 8.86
CA THR A 76 -21.02 0.66 8.30
C THR A 76 -20.12 1.78 7.78
N ASN A 77 -19.13 2.19 8.57
CA ASN A 77 -18.19 3.24 8.17
C ASN A 77 -17.30 2.81 6.99
N LEU A 78 -16.93 1.53 6.91
CA LEU A 78 -16.24 0.98 5.75
C LEU A 78 -17.11 1.02 4.48
N ILE A 79 -18.41 0.73 4.59
CA ILE A 79 -19.34 0.86 3.45
C ILE A 79 -19.43 2.31 2.99
N ASN A 80 -19.55 3.27 3.92
CA ASN A 80 -19.58 4.69 3.59
C ASN A 80 -18.28 5.16 2.94
N LEU A 81 -17.13 4.67 3.44
CA LEU A 81 -15.83 4.98 2.85
C LEU A 81 -15.71 4.43 1.43
N ARG A 82 -16.16 3.19 1.18
CA ARG A 82 -16.13 2.58 -0.15
C ARG A 82 -16.87 3.38 -1.21
N GLN A 83 -17.92 4.09 -0.86
CA GLN A 83 -18.64 4.96 -1.81
C GLN A 83 -17.72 5.99 -2.49
N TYR A 84 -16.62 6.41 -1.83
CA TYR A 84 -15.61 7.30 -2.41
C TYR A 84 -14.46 6.54 -3.07
N LEU A 85 -14.14 5.34 -2.58
CA LEU A 85 -13.02 4.56 -3.12
C LEU A 85 -13.34 3.78 -4.37
N ASP A 86 -14.60 3.38 -4.53
CA ASP A 86 -15.05 2.62 -5.69
C ASP A 86 -14.96 3.47 -6.97
N ASP A 87 -14.87 4.80 -6.84
CA ASP A 87 -14.59 5.74 -7.93
C ASP A 87 -13.11 5.77 -8.35
N ILE A 88 -12.20 5.23 -7.53
CA ILE A 88 -10.78 5.13 -7.85
C ILE A 88 -10.59 3.98 -8.84
N SER A 89 -10.40 4.34 -10.12
CA SER A 89 -10.08 3.37 -11.16
C SER A 89 -8.68 2.79 -10.95
N SER A 90 -8.46 1.52 -11.32
CA SER A 90 -7.09 1.03 -11.39
C SER A 90 -6.30 1.82 -12.43
N VAL A 91 -4.99 1.95 -12.25
CA VAL A 91 -4.14 2.69 -13.18
C VAL A 91 -4.24 2.11 -14.60
N GLU A 92 -4.36 0.79 -14.73
CA GLU A 92 -4.52 0.12 -16.02
C GLU A 92 -5.87 0.42 -16.66
N ALA A 93 -6.97 0.36 -15.89
CA ALA A 93 -8.31 0.64 -16.38
C ALA A 93 -8.47 2.11 -16.79
N PHE A 94 -7.80 3.02 -16.09
CA PHE A 94 -7.74 4.44 -16.44
C PHE A 94 -6.88 4.70 -17.69
N ALA A 95 -5.71 4.05 -17.77
CA ALA A 95 -4.73 4.30 -18.82
C ALA A 95 -5.08 3.67 -20.17
N GLU A 96 -5.71 2.49 -20.16
CA GLU A 96 -6.03 1.72 -21.35
C GLU A 96 -6.81 2.52 -22.41
N PRO A 97 -8.01 3.09 -22.11
CA PRO A 97 -8.77 3.83 -23.11
C PRO A 97 -8.05 5.10 -23.57
N LEU A 98 -7.33 5.77 -22.67
CA LEU A 98 -6.56 6.98 -22.98
C LEU A 98 -5.42 6.69 -23.97
N LEU A 99 -4.69 5.59 -23.75
CA LEU A 99 -3.60 5.20 -24.62
C LEU A 99 -4.12 4.72 -25.97
N GLN A 100 -5.22 3.95 -26.00
CA GLN A 100 -5.83 3.50 -27.25
C GLN A 100 -6.27 4.67 -28.13
N ASP A 101 -6.97 5.65 -27.56
CA ASP A 101 -7.41 6.86 -28.28
C ASP A 101 -6.21 7.66 -28.78
N ALA A 102 -5.18 7.85 -27.95
CA ALA A 102 -3.98 8.60 -28.32
C ALA A 102 -3.22 7.93 -29.48
N LEU A 103 -3.07 6.60 -29.46
CA LEU A 103 -2.40 5.86 -30.53
C LEU A 103 -3.22 5.88 -31.83
N LEU A 104 -4.54 5.70 -31.74
CA LEU A 104 -5.43 5.78 -32.89
C LEU A 104 -5.37 7.18 -33.53
N LYS A 105 -5.39 8.24 -32.73
CA LYS A 105 -5.32 9.62 -33.20
C LYS A 105 -3.97 9.95 -33.83
N ALA A 106 -2.87 9.46 -33.25
CA ALA A 106 -1.51 9.76 -33.72
C ALA A 106 -1.12 8.97 -34.97
N PHE A 107 -1.53 7.70 -35.06
CA PHE A 107 -1.03 6.77 -36.08
C PHE A 107 -2.12 6.22 -37.01
N GLY A 108 -3.39 6.42 -36.71
CA GLY A 108 -4.50 5.81 -37.47
C GLY A 108 -4.60 4.29 -37.28
N ILE A 109 -3.88 3.72 -36.31
CA ILE A 109 -3.81 2.29 -36.04
C ILE A 109 -4.55 2.00 -34.74
N ALA A 110 -5.56 1.15 -34.82
CA ALA A 110 -6.26 0.66 -33.64
C ALA A 110 -5.41 -0.40 -32.92
N CYS A 111 -4.83 -0.02 -31.78
CA CYS A 111 -4.03 -0.91 -30.95
C CYS A 111 -4.84 -1.55 -29.82
N ASP A 112 -4.65 -2.85 -29.61
CA ASP A 112 -5.00 -3.53 -28.36
C ASP A 112 -3.81 -3.41 -27.41
N VAL A 113 -3.82 -2.39 -26.54
CA VAL A 113 -2.64 -2.03 -25.73
C VAL A 113 -2.27 -3.09 -24.68
N ARG A 114 -3.15 -4.03 -24.39
CA ARG A 114 -2.89 -5.18 -23.51
C ARG A 114 -2.29 -6.37 -24.26
N LYS A 115 -2.50 -6.48 -25.57
CA LYS A 115 -1.96 -7.57 -26.38
C LYS A 115 -0.77 -7.16 -27.21
N ASN A 116 -0.85 -6.01 -27.86
CA ASN A 116 0.24 -5.43 -28.62
C ASN A 116 1.42 -5.16 -27.70
N VAL A 117 2.62 -5.41 -28.20
CA VAL A 117 3.85 -5.35 -27.41
C VAL A 117 4.87 -4.44 -28.05
N ILE A 118 5.75 -3.89 -27.23
CA ILE A 118 6.97 -3.23 -27.65
C ILE A 118 8.16 -4.08 -27.20
N THR A 119 9.07 -4.35 -28.12
CA THR A 119 10.37 -4.92 -27.83
C THR A 119 11.40 -3.80 -27.84
N LEU A 120 12.00 -3.51 -26.69
CA LEU A 120 13.07 -2.54 -26.54
C LEU A 120 14.41 -3.27 -26.51
N THR A 121 15.35 -2.81 -27.33
CA THR A 121 16.72 -3.34 -27.40
C THR A 121 17.64 -2.48 -26.55
N THR A 122 18.50 -3.12 -25.75
CA THR A 122 19.61 -2.47 -25.05
C THR A 122 20.91 -2.83 -25.75
N LEU A 123 21.72 -1.81 -26.06
CA LEU A 123 23.03 -2.01 -26.67
C LEU A 123 24.13 -1.90 -25.62
N ASN A 124 25.16 -2.72 -25.76
CA ASN A 124 26.37 -2.58 -24.97
C ASN A 124 27.01 -1.21 -25.26
N THR A 125 27.37 -0.48 -24.20
CA THR A 125 27.90 0.88 -24.30
C THR A 125 29.17 0.98 -25.15
N PHE A 126 30.03 -0.05 -25.10
CA PHE A 126 31.34 -0.08 -25.76
C PHE A 126 31.28 -0.73 -27.14
N THR A 127 30.70 -1.93 -27.26
CA THR A 127 30.69 -2.69 -28.51
C THR A 127 29.58 -2.27 -29.47
N LYS A 128 28.54 -1.57 -28.97
CA LYS A 128 27.30 -1.24 -29.70
C LYS A 128 26.54 -2.46 -30.24
N GLU A 129 26.85 -3.64 -29.73
CA GLU A 129 26.13 -4.89 -29.99
C GLU A 129 24.89 -4.99 -29.11
N ILE A 130 23.94 -5.84 -29.52
CA ILE A 130 22.73 -6.09 -28.72
C ILE A 130 23.12 -6.88 -27.48
N GLU A 131 22.93 -6.27 -26.32
CA GLU A 131 23.17 -6.89 -25.02
C GLU A 131 21.93 -7.61 -24.51
N SER A 132 20.76 -6.99 -24.66
CA SER A 132 19.48 -7.58 -24.24
C SER A 132 18.30 -7.04 -25.01
N ARG A 133 17.17 -7.76 -24.93
CA ARG A 133 15.86 -7.34 -25.43
C ARG A 133 14.81 -7.57 -24.36
N THR A 134 14.01 -6.55 -24.11
CA THR A 134 12.89 -6.61 -23.17
C THR A 134 11.59 -6.43 -23.95
N THR A 135 10.62 -7.33 -23.74
CA THR A 135 9.32 -7.26 -24.42
C THR A 135 8.20 -7.21 -23.40
N GLN A 136 7.36 -6.19 -23.52
CA GLN A 136 6.23 -5.91 -22.63
C GLN A 136 5.06 -5.34 -23.43
N THR A 137 3.86 -5.36 -22.86
CA THR A 137 2.67 -4.78 -23.51
C THR A 137 2.84 -3.27 -23.69
N LEU A 138 2.14 -2.67 -24.68
CA LEU A 138 2.17 -1.22 -24.87
C LEU A 138 1.68 -0.48 -23.62
N LEU A 139 0.66 -1.02 -22.95
CA LEU A 139 0.15 -0.47 -21.70
C LEU A 139 1.22 -0.48 -20.60
N GLN A 140 1.87 -1.62 -20.35
CA GLN A 140 2.96 -1.70 -19.38
C GLN A 140 4.08 -0.70 -19.72
N ALA A 141 4.45 -0.61 -21.00
CA ALA A 141 5.49 0.31 -21.43
C ALA A 141 5.14 1.78 -21.18
N ALA A 142 3.91 2.17 -21.47
CA ALA A 142 3.43 3.53 -21.21
C ALA A 142 3.39 3.84 -19.70
N LEU A 143 2.95 2.88 -18.88
CA LEU A 143 2.90 3.02 -17.41
C LEU A 143 4.28 3.03 -16.75
N HIS A 144 5.31 2.52 -17.43
CA HIS A 144 6.69 2.59 -16.94
C HIS A 144 7.35 3.97 -17.10
N ASN A 145 6.68 4.93 -17.75
CA ASN A 145 7.22 6.22 -18.18
C ASN A 145 8.51 6.09 -19.01
N PHE A 146 8.66 7.00 -19.97
CA PHE A 146 9.89 7.10 -20.74
C PHE A 146 10.66 8.36 -20.37
N LEU A 147 11.98 8.24 -20.30
CA LEU A 147 12.87 9.37 -20.09
C LEU A 147 12.79 10.36 -21.28
N PRO A 148 13.05 11.66 -21.07
CA PRO A 148 13.02 12.66 -22.15
C PRO A 148 13.87 12.27 -23.36
N GLU A 149 15.06 11.75 -23.11
CA GLU A 149 16.03 11.37 -24.13
C GLU A 149 15.50 10.24 -25.02
N GLN A 150 14.61 9.40 -24.50
CA GLN A 150 14.01 8.29 -25.25
C GLN A 150 12.97 8.75 -26.29
N ALA A 151 12.45 9.97 -26.17
CA ALA A 151 11.58 10.57 -27.19
C ALA A 151 12.33 11.34 -28.28
N GLU A 152 13.65 11.48 -28.15
CA GLU A 152 14.48 12.15 -29.13
C GLU A 152 14.94 11.21 -30.24
N LYS A 153 15.40 11.78 -31.35
CA LYS A 153 15.92 11.00 -32.48
C LYS A 153 17.14 10.18 -32.03
N GLY A 154 17.04 8.86 -32.13
CA GLY A 154 18.08 7.94 -31.65
C GLY A 154 18.00 7.60 -30.16
N GLY A 155 16.99 8.11 -29.45
CA GLY A 155 16.71 7.82 -28.04
C GLY A 155 16.30 6.38 -27.76
N ILE A 156 15.75 5.69 -28.76
CA ILE A 156 15.49 4.26 -28.72
C ILE A 156 16.51 3.54 -29.60
N ALA A 157 17.11 2.48 -29.05
CA ALA A 157 18.14 1.75 -29.76
C ALA A 157 17.58 0.99 -30.96
N ARG A 158 18.41 0.83 -31.99
CA ARG A 158 18.09 0.06 -33.20
C ARG A 158 17.65 -1.36 -32.85
N GLY A 159 16.75 -1.92 -33.67
CA GLY A 159 16.19 -3.25 -33.46
C GLY A 159 15.00 -3.30 -32.50
N SER A 160 14.62 -2.16 -31.93
CA SER A 160 13.37 -2.01 -31.18
C SER A 160 12.18 -1.87 -32.13
N HIS A 161 11.07 -2.53 -31.82
CA HIS A 161 9.90 -2.62 -32.70
C HIS A 161 8.62 -2.85 -31.89
N LEU A 162 7.47 -2.49 -32.47
CA LEU A 162 6.15 -2.82 -31.95
C LEU A 162 5.55 -3.99 -32.72
N TRP A 163 4.88 -4.90 -32.02
CA TRP A 163 4.30 -6.12 -32.58
C TRP A 163 2.84 -6.30 -32.13
N ASP A 164 2.06 -7.00 -32.94
CA ASP A 164 0.66 -7.30 -32.63
C ASP A 164 0.50 -8.18 -31.37
N TYR A 165 1.44 -9.08 -31.10
CA TYR A 165 1.53 -9.83 -29.83
C TYR A 165 2.94 -10.38 -29.57
N LYS A 166 3.15 -10.90 -28.35
CA LYS A 166 4.34 -11.68 -27.98
C LYS A 166 4.06 -13.17 -28.17
N SER A 167 4.76 -13.82 -29.09
CA SER A 167 4.73 -15.28 -29.21
C SER A 167 5.24 -15.93 -27.92
N THR A 168 4.54 -16.97 -27.47
CA THR A 168 4.88 -17.71 -26.23
C THR A 168 5.22 -19.17 -26.50
N ARG A 169 4.79 -19.70 -27.64
CA ARG A 169 5.05 -21.08 -28.08
C ARG A 169 5.61 -21.07 -29.49
N SER A 170 6.46 -22.05 -29.78
CA SER A 170 7.02 -22.26 -31.13
C SER A 170 5.97 -22.54 -32.20
N SER A 171 4.78 -22.99 -31.80
CA SER A 171 3.64 -23.24 -32.69
C SER A 171 2.82 -21.99 -33.00
N ASP A 172 3.04 -20.88 -32.29
CA ASP A 172 2.30 -19.65 -32.55
C ASP A 172 2.70 -19.10 -33.93
N PRO A 173 1.79 -18.45 -34.67
CA PRO A 173 2.15 -17.74 -35.89
C PRO A 173 3.27 -16.72 -35.63
N ALA A 174 3.97 -16.29 -36.69
CA ALA A 174 4.95 -15.22 -36.56
C ALA A 174 4.23 -13.89 -36.23
N PRO A 175 4.65 -13.16 -35.17
CA PRO A 175 4.08 -11.85 -34.85
C PRO A 175 4.25 -10.87 -36.01
N LYS A 176 3.24 -10.02 -36.20
CA LYS A 176 3.25 -8.98 -37.24
C LYS A 176 3.76 -7.67 -36.67
N LEU A 177 4.59 -7.00 -37.45
CA LEU A 177 5.10 -5.68 -37.12
C LEU A 177 3.93 -4.68 -37.17
N LEU A 178 3.80 -3.85 -36.13
CA LEU A 178 2.97 -2.66 -36.17
C LEU A 178 3.81 -1.54 -36.80
N GLU A 179 3.28 -0.87 -37.81
CA GLU A 179 3.94 0.23 -38.53
C GLU A 179 3.97 1.53 -37.69
N ILE A 180 4.47 1.41 -36.46
CA ILE A 180 4.63 2.49 -35.50
C ILE A 180 6.10 2.53 -35.11
N ASP A 181 6.74 3.67 -35.36
CA ASP A 181 8.11 3.91 -34.91
C ASP A 181 8.17 3.93 -33.36
N PRO A 182 9.11 3.19 -32.72
CA PRO A 182 9.21 3.16 -31.27
C PRO A 182 9.43 4.53 -30.62
N VAL A 183 10.22 5.43 -31.24
CA VAL A 183 10.44 6.79 -30.72
C VAL A 183 9.14 7.60 -30.81
N ALA A 184 8.37 7.44 -31.89
CA ALA A 184 7.07 8.07 -32.03
C ALA A 184 6.06 7.57 -30.98
N PHE A 185 6.01 6.25 -30.70
CA PHE A 185 5.21 5.69 -29.61
C PHE A 185 5.58 6.32 -28.27
N VAL A 186 6.88 6.39 -27.96
CA VAL A 186 7.40 6.98 -26.72
C VAL A 186 7.01 8.46 -26.59
N ARG A 187 7.08 9.22 -27.69
CA ARG A 187 6.64 10.61 -27.72
C ARG A 187 5.15 10.76 -27.39
N VAL A 188 4.29 9.91 -27.97
CA VAL A 188 2.85 9.90 -27.64
C VAL A 188 2.63 9.59 -26.15
N CYS A 189 3.31 8.60 -25.58
CA CYS A 189 3.19 8.30 -24.16
C CYS A 189 3.59 9.49 -23.27
N ARG A 190 4.66 10.22 -23.63
CA ARG A 190 5.12 11.40 -22.90
C ARG A 190 4.19 12.60 -23.04
N GLU A 191 3.63 12.83 -24.22
CA GLU A 191 2.64 13.89 -24.45
C GLU A 191 1.31 13.59 -23.73
N LEU A 192 0.91 12.33 -23.68
CA LEU A 192 -0.31 11.90 -22.97
C LEU A 192 -0.16 12.10 -21.45
N ASP A 193 1.03 11.85 -20.91
CA ASP A 193 1.36 11.97 -19.49
C ASP A 193 0.31 11.31 -18.58
N ILE A 194 0.16 10.00 -18.74
CA ILE A 194 -0.79 9.19 -17.98
C ILE A 194 -0.54 9.35 -16.48
N GLY A 195 0.72 9.47 -16.07
CA GLY A 195 1.10 9.67 -14.66
C GLY A 195 0.48 10.92 -14.07
N LYS A 196 0.62 12.08 -14.73
CA LYS A 196 0.00 13.33 -14.29
C LYS A 196 -1.53 13.24 -14.30
N ARG A 197 -2.13 12.74 -15.38
CA ARG A 197 -3.60 12.61 -15.49
C ARG A 197 -4.19 11.70 -14.41
N TYR A 198 -3.48 10.62 -14.06
CA TYR A 198 -3.91 9.73 -13.00
C TYR A 198 -3.78 10.39 -11.62
N GLN A 199 -2.74 11.18 -11.38
CA GLN A 199 -2.63 12.00 -10.16
C GLN A 199 -3.76 13.02 -10.05
N GLU A 200 -4.12 13.68 -11.15
CA GLU A 200 -5.26 14.61 -11.20
C GLU A 200 -6.59 13.88 -10.93
N HIS A 201 -6.78 12.69 -11.51
CA HIS A 201 -7.95 11.84 -11.25
C HIS A 201 -8.07 11.48 -9.76
N LEU A 202 -6.97 11.05 -9.14
CA LEU A 202 -6.95 10.74 -7.71
C LEU A 202 -7.21 11.97 -6.85
N ALA A 203 -6.56 13.10 -7.15
CA ALA A 203 -6.75 14.35 -6.42
C ALA A 203 -8.21 14.83 -6.49
N ALA A 204 -8.87 14.70 -7.64
CA ALA A 204 -10.28 15.05 -7.79
C ALA A 204 -11.21 14.23 -6.89
N ILE A 205 -10.85 12.97 -6.60
CA ILE A 205 -11.61 12.09 -5.72
C ILE A 205 -11.27 12.36 -4.25
N VAL A 206 -9.99 12.35 -3.88
CA VAL A 206 -9.59 12.37 -2.46
C VAL A 206 -9.49 13.78 -1.87
N SER A 207 -9.26 14.80 -2.70
CA SER A 207 -9.20 16.20 -2.27
C SER A 207 -9.99 17.07 -3.25
N PRO A 208 -11.33 16.94 -3.27
CA PRO A 208 -12.19 17.70 -4.18
C PRO A 208 -12.01 19.20 -3.95
N PRO A 209 -12.19 20.04 -4.99
CA PRO A 209 -11.93 21.47 -4.91
C PRO A 209 -12.90 22.20 -3.98
N GLN A 210 -14.09 21.64 -3.73
CA GLN A 210 -15.08 22.23 -2.83
C GLN A 210 -14.78 21.88 -1.38
N ALA A 211 -14.69 22.90 -0.52
CA ALA A 211 -14.40 22.72 0.91
C ALA A 211 -15.40 21.79 1.61
N ARG A 212 -16.69 21.85 1.22
CA ARG A 212 -17.74 20.98 1.76
C ARG A 212 -17.46 19.51 1.48
N ASP A 213 -17.09 19.17 0.25
CA ASP A 213 -16.84 17.79 -0.17
C ASP A 213 -15.54 17.28 0.48
N LYS A 214 -14.53 18.13 0.60
CA LYS A 214 -13.28 17.80 1.31
C LYS A 214 -13.55 17.45 2.78
N LEU A 215 -14.39 18.22 3.46
CA LEU A 215 -14.82 17.94 4.83
C LEU A 215 -15.65 16.66 4.94
N ALA A 216 -16.53 16.39 3.98
CA ALA A 216 -17.34 15.17 3.96
C ALA A 216 -16.45 13.91 3.85
N ILE A 217 -15.49 13.91 2.94
CA ILE A 217 -14.51 12.82 2.78
C ILE A 217 -13.68 12.67 4.04
N ALA A 218 -13.11 13.76 4.56
CA ALA A 218 -12.34 13.74 5.81
C ALA A 218 -13.14 13.10 6.95
N SER A 219 -14.40 13.49 7.12
CA SER A 219 -15.27 12.95 8.18
C SER A 219 -15.53 11.45 8.02
N VAL A 220 -15.74 10.96 6.80
CA VAL A 220 -15.98 9.53 6.55
C VAL A 220 -14.71 8.72 6.83
N PHE A 221 -13.55 9.24 6.45
CA PHE A 221 -12.25 8.65 6.77
C PHE A 221 -12.02 8.59 8.29
N SER A 222 -12.16 9.71 8.98
CA SER A 222 -11.99 9.76 10.43
C SER A 222 -12.95 8.83 11.17
N ALA A 223 -14.20 8.73 10.70
CA ALA A 223 -15.19 7.81 11.27
C ALA A 223 -14.77 6.35 11.09
N HIS A 224 -14.25 5.98 9.90
CA HIS A 224 -13.74 4.64 9.65
C HIS A 224 -12.55 4.33 10.57
N GLU A 225 -11.52 5.16 10.59
CA GLU A 225 -10.31 4.94 11.40
C GLU A 225 -10.63 4.84 12.89
N ARG A 226 -11.48 5.73 13.42
CA ARG A 226 -11.96 5.65 14.82
C ARG A 226 -12.66 4.33 15.10
N SER A 227 -13.64 3.97 14.27
CA SER A 227 -14.39 2.72 14.47
C SER A 227 -13.51 1.47 14.36
N THR A 228 -12.49 1.50 13.50
CA THR A 228 -11.50 0.43 13.38
C THR A 228 -10.63 0.37 14.63
N LEU A 229 -10.12 1.49 15.15
CA LEU A 229 -9.35 1.51 16.39
C LEU A 229 -10.14 0.93 17.58
N LEU A 230 -11.40 1.35 17.77
CA LEU A 230 -12.26 0.86 18.83
C LEU A 230 -12.43 -0.66 18.76
N LEU A 231 -12.71 -1.17 17.57
CA LEU A 231 -12.84 -2.60 17.33
C LEU A 231 -11.54 -3.36 17.58
N GLN A 232 -10.39 -2.80 17.17
CA GLN A 232 -9.09 -3.43 17.43
C GLN A 232 -8.74 -3.42 18.91
N ALA A 233 -9.14 -2.39 19.67
CA ALA A 233 -8.98 -2.36 21.11
C ALA A 233 -9.82 -3.46 21.80
N ASP A 234 -11.08 -3.69 21.37
CA ASP A 234 -11.88 -4.81 21.89
C ASP A 234 -11.19 -6.16 21.65
N VAL A 235 -10.74 -6.39 20.41
CA VAL A 235 -10.03 -7.62 20.03
C VAL A 235 -8.73 -7.78 20.83
N ALA A 236 -8.00 -6.68 21.06
CA ALA A 236 -6.78 -6.71 21.86
C ALA A 236 -7.05 -7.04 23.33
N LEU A 237 -8.12 -6.49 23.92
CA LEU A 237 -8.52 -6.80 25.30
C LEU A 237 -8.89 -8.28 25.43
N MET A 238 -9.65 -8.83 24.47
CA MET A 238 -10.01 -10.25 24.44
C MET A 238 -8.80 -11.17 24.38
N ASN A 239 -7.82 -10.81 23.55
CA ASN A 239 -6.58 -11.57 23.39
C ASN A 239 -5.58 -11.31 24.52
N LYS A 240 -5.93 -10.48 25.52
CA LYS A 240 -5.05 -10.04 26.61
C LYS A 240 -3.78 -9.35 26.10
N HIS A 241 -3.84 -8.75 24.92
CA HIS A 241 -2.77 -7.92 24.38
C HIS A 241 -2.75 -6.53 25.01
N ILE A 242 -3.87 -6.09 25.58
CA ILE A 242 -3.95 -4.88 26.40
C ILE A 242 -4.71 -5.18 27.69
N ASN A 243 -4.47 -4.36 28.71
CA ASN A 243 -5.23 -4.43 29.95
C ASN A 243 -6.56 -3.62 29.86
N PRO A 244 -7.49 -3.77 30.83
CA PRO A 244 -8.77 -3.05 30.83
C PRO A 244 -8.64 -1.51 30.96
N GLU A 245 -7.63 -0.99 31.64
CA GLU A 245 -7.38 0.45 31.78
C GLU A 245 -6.94 1.06 30.44
N THR A 246 -6.04 0.37 29.74
CA THR A 246 -5.59 0.70 28.38
C THR A 246 -6.76 0.68 27.41
N HIS A 247 -7.64 -0.33 27.49
CA HIS A 247 -8.86 -0.39 26.69
C HIS A 247 -9.76 0.82 26.94
N ALA A 248 -10.07 1.13 28.20
CA ALA A 248 -10.91 2.29 28.55
C ALA A 248 -10.32 3.63 28.06
N THR A 249 -8.99 3.76 28.09
CA THR A 249 -8.28 4.93 27.56
C THR A 249 -8.47 5.06 26.05
N LEU A 250 -8.28 3.96 25.30
CA LEU A 250 -8.48 3.93 23.85
C LEU A 250 -9.95 4.16 23.46
N MET A 251 -10.92 3.69 24.26
CA MET A 251 -12.34 3.99 24.04
C MET A 251 -12.61 5.49 24.14
N ARG A 252 -12.10 6.17 25.18
CA ARG A 252 -12.24 7.62 25.35
C ARG A 252 -11.57 8.38 24.20
N PHE A 253 -10.34 8.01 23.87
CA PHE A 253 -9.58 8.63 22.78
C PHE A 253 -10.31 8.48 21.44
N GLY A 254 -10.80 7.27 21.11
CA GLY A 254 -11.58 7.01 19.90
C GLY A 254 -12.92 7.74 19.86
N ALA A 255 -13.51 8.04 21.02
CA ALA A 255 -14.71 8.87 21.13
C ALA A 255 -14.45 10.39 20.99
N GLY A 256 -13.19 10.81 20.81
CA GLY A 256 -12.79 12.21 20.60
C GLY A 256 -12.23 12.91 21.83
N ASP A 257 -11.99 12.20 22.93
CA ASP A 257 -11.28 12.76 24.09
C ASP A 257 -9.77 12.71 23.88
N GLU A 258 -9.24 13.73 23.21
CA GLU A 258 -7.81 13.89 22.94
C GLU A 258 -6.96 14.08 24.20
N ARG A 259 -7.58 14.23 25.38
CA ARG A 259 -6.90 14.35 26.68
C ARG A 259 -7.19 13.14 27.58
N ALA A 260 -7.61 12.02 27.00
CA ALA A 260 -7.68 10.76 27.72
C ALA A 260 -6.31 10.46 28.36
N LEU A 261 -6.34 9.98 29.60
CA LEU A 261 -5.11 9.72 30.35
C LEU A 261 -4.66 8.28 30.12
N TYR A 262 -3.41 8.11 29.75
CA TYR A 262 -2.72 6.83 29.75
C TYR A 262 -1.77 6.79 30.95
N GLY A 263 -2.11 5.98 31.96
CA GLY A 263 -1.54 6.15 33.29
C GLY A 263 -1.94 7.51 33.89
N SER A 264 -0.95 8.33 34.24
CA SER A 264 -1.18 9.69 34.77
C SER A 264 -0.98 10.81 33.75
N LEU A 265 -0.64 10.48 32.51
CA LEU A 265 -0.26 11.45 31.48
C LEU A 265 -1.29 11.47 30.34
N PRO A 266 -1.50 12.62 29.65
CA PRO A 266 -2.28 12.65 28.43
C PRO A 266 -1.73 11.68 27.39
N ILE A 267 -2.62 10.93 26.73
CA ILE A 267 -2.26 10.06 25.62
C ILE A 267 -1.80 10.91 24.43
N THR A 268 -0.69 10.53 23.81
CA THR A 268 -0.18 11.10 22.57
C THR A 268 0.13 10.00 21.57
N CYS A 269 0.38 10.40 20.32
CA CYS A 269 0.59 9.48 19.20
C CYS A 269 1.85 9.86 18.40
N ASN A 270 2.61 8.85 18.00
CA ASN A 270 3.73 9.00 17.08
C ASN A 270 3.63 8.00 15.94
N TYR A 271 4.05 8.43 14.75
CA TYR A 271 4.36 7.49 13.67
C TYR A 271 5.66 6.76 13.96
N MET A 272 5.72 5.49 13.56
CA MET A 272 6.90 4.66 13.75
C MET A 272 7.81 4.68 12.52
N LYS A 273 9.11 4.67 12.77
CA LYS A 273 10.16 4.50 11.78
C LYS A 273 10.97 3.26 12.07
N LEU A 274 11.33 2.55 11.01
CA LEU A 274 12.26 1.43 11.05
C LEU A 274 13.47 1.81 10.19
N ASP A 275 14.59 2.11 10.83
CA ASP A 275 15.70 2.89 10.25
C ASP A 275 15.17 4.14 9.52
N GLU A 276 15.43 4.25 8.21
CA GLU A 276 15.01 5.38 7.36
C GLU A 276 13.58 5.24 6.81
N VAL A 277 12.92 4.12 7.07
CA VAL A 277 11.59 3.84 6.52
C VAL A 277 10.51 4.32 7.47
N GLN A 278 9.74 5.31 7.05
CA GLN A 278 8.62 5.86 7.82
C GLN A 278 7.32 5.16 7.48
N PHE A 279 6.60 4.71 8.51
CA PHE A 279 5.30 4.07 8.38
C PHE A 279 4.22 5.04 8.85
N SER A 280 3.45 5.57 7.91
CA SER A 280 2.30 6.45 8.19
C SER A 280 1.10 5.72 8.79
N SER A 281 1.07 4.39 8.75
CA SER A 281 0.00 3.58 9.34
C SER A 281 0.38 2.92 10.68
N MET A 282 1.67 2.92 11.06
CA MET A 282 2.09 2.33 12.33
C MET A 282 2.13 3.40 13.41
N ILE A 283 1.34 3.20 14.44
CA ILE A 283 1.10 4.21 15.47
C ILE A 283 1.60 3.69 16.81
N LEU A 284 2.36 4.53 17.50
CA LEU A 284 2.75 4.35 18.89
C LEU A 284 1.91 5.29 19.74
N PHE A 285 1.09 4.74 20.63
CA PHE A 285 0.43 5.51 21.67
C PHE A 285 1.25 5.42 22.96
N HIS A 286 1.39 6.54 23.65
CA HIS A 286 2.04 6.59 24.95
C HIS A 286 1.60 7.81 25.76
N GLY A 287 1.98 7.87 27.04
CA GLY A 287 1.85 9.08 27.85
C GLY A 287 2.99 10.06 27.55
N ASP A 288 2.70 11.34 27.40
CA ASP A 288 3.73 12.36 27.14
C ASP A 288 4.27 12.98 28.45
N PRO A 289 5.58 12.93 28.74
CA PRO A 289 6.66 12.34 27.95
C PRO A 289 6.90 10.85 28.23
N LEU A 290 7.40 10.12 27.23
CA LEU A 290 7.63 8.66 27.29
C LEU A 290 8.64 8.26 28.39
N GLU A 291 9.51 9.17 28.83
CA GLU A 291 10.45 8.93 29.93
C GLU A 291 9.73 8.80 31.30
N GLN A 292 8.55 9.41 31.45
CA GLN A 292 7.76 9.39 32.68
C GLN A 292 6.77 8.22 32.73
N GLU A 293 6.13 7.91 31.59
CA GLU A 293 5.32 6.70 31.40
C GLU A 293 5.96 5.88 30.28
N GLN A 294 6.76 4.89 30.66
CA GLN A 294 7.50 4.08 29.69
C GLN A 294 6.61 3.11 28.93
N ARG A 295 5.46 2.73 29.50
CA ARG A 295 4.52 1.84 28.81
C ARG A 295 4.06 2.47 27.52
N CYS A 296 3.80 1.64 26.53
CA CYS A 296 3.33 2.10 25.23
C CYS A 296 2.45 1.06 24.57
N ILE A 297 1.64 1.52 23.62
CA ILE A 297 0.76 0.68 22.82
C ILE A 297 1.24 0.80 21.38
N VAL A 298 1.56 -0.32 20.74
CA VAL A 298 1.87 -0.34 19.32
C VAL A 298 0.64 -0.82 18.57
N TYR A 299 0.22 -0.01 17.59
CA TYR A 299 -0.83 -0.34 16.64
C TYR A 299 -0.21 -0.54 15.26
N ILE A 300 -0.28 -1.76 14.75
CA ILE A 300 0.16 -2.20 13.43
C ILE A 300 -1.07 -2.72 12.70
N PRO A 301 -1.72 -1.89 11.86
CA PRO A 301 -3.02 -2.28 11.33
C PRO A 301 -2.88 -3.47 10.38
N GLY A 302 -3.77 -4.45 10.58
CA GLY A 302 -3.76 -5.71 9.83
C GLY A 302 -2.69 -6.71 10.27
N ASP A 303 -1.92 -6.43 11.33
CA ASP A 303 -0.96 -7.40 11.87
C ASP A 303 -1.70 -8.69 12.28
N PRO A 304 -1.34 -9.84 11.67
CA PRO A 304 -2.05 -11.11 11.87
C PRO A 304 -1.80 -11.75 13.24
N ILE A 305 -0.82 -11.25 13.99
CA ILE A 305 -0.39 -11.76 15.29
C ILE A 305 -0.94 -10.86 16.40
N SER A 306 -0.63 -9.56 16.36
CA SER A 306 -1.10 -8.59 17.37
C SER A 306 -1.21 -7.19 16.77
N CYS A 307 -2.36 -6.94 16.15
CA CYS A 307 -2.76 -5.65 15.59
C CYS A 307 -2.58 -4.49 16.56
N LEU A 308 -3.04 -4.64 17.80
CA LEU A 308 -2.89 -3.66 18.86
C LEU A 308 -2.42 -4.37 20.14
N LYS A 309 -1.31 -3.91 20.73
CA LYS A 309 -0.70 -4.53 21.91
C LYS A 309 0.02 -3.52 22.78
N GLU A 310 -0.13 -3.68 24.09
CA GLU A 310 0.55 -2.91 25.13
C GLU A 310 1.88 -3.58 25.50
N TYR A 311 2.88 -2.76 25.81
CA TYR A 311 4.21 -3.17 26.19
C TYR A 311 4.71 -2.33 27.37
N ASP A 312 5.56 -2.94 28.21
CA ASP A 312 6.19 -2.27 29.35
C ASP A 312 7.08 -1.09 28.95
N ASN A 313 7.67 -1.16 27.74
CA ASN A 313 8.49 -0.11 27.16
C ASN A 313 8.73 -0.33 25.66
N LEU A 314 9.23 0.72 25.00
CA LEU A 314 9.54 0.69 23.56
C LEU A 314 10.56 -0.40 23.18
N ARG A 315 11.47 -0.76 24.09
CA ARG A 315 12.45 -1.84 23.86
C ARG A 315 11.77 -3.22 23.84
N ALA A 316 10.77 -3.46 24.69
CA ALA A 316 9.98 -4.68 24.66
C ALA A 316 9.15 -4.78 23.37
N ALA A 317 8.55 -3.66 22.94
CA ALA A 317 7.84 -3.57 21.66
C ALA A 317 8.77 -3.88 20.46
N HIS A 318 9.98 -3.31 20.47
CA HIS A 318 11.00 -3.58 19.45
C HIS A 318 11.40 -5.04 19.41
N ALA A 319 11.66 -5.64 20.57
CA ALA A 319 12.06 -7.05 20.67
C ALA A 319 10.96 -7.99 20.13
N ASP A 320 9.69 -7.73 20.46
CA ASP A 320 8.54 -8.47 19.94
C ASP A 320 8.44 -8.34 18.41
N LEU A 321 8.57 -7.12 17.87
CA LEU A 321 8.60 -6.90 16.42
C LEU A 321 9.75 -7.66 15.75
N MET A 322 10.94 -7.69 16.36
CA MET A 322 12.09 -8.42 15.82
C MET A 322 11.85 -9.94 15.79
N ILE A 323 11.10 -10.47 16.76
CA ILE A 323 10.69 -11.89 16.78
C ILE A 323 9.70 -12.15 15.65
N LYS A 324 8.65 -11.33 15.50
CA LYS A 324 7.66 -11.46 14.41
C LYS A 324 8.32 -11.41 13.03
N LEU A 325 9.26 -10.50 12.82
CA LEU A 325 10.00 -10.34 11.56
C LEU A 325 10.96 -11.52 11.24
N GLN A 326 11.17 -12.47 12.14
CA GLN A 326 11.88 -13.71 11.78
C GLN A 326 11.07 -14.58 10.81
N ASP A 327 9.74 -14.50 10.85
CA ASP A 327 8.87 -15.19 9.93
C ASP A 327 8.86 -14.51 8.55
N ALA A 328 9.00 -15.30 7.49
CA ALA A 328 9.05 -14.77 6.12
C ALA A 328 7.71 -14.18 5.66
N THR A 329 6.60 -14.81 6.04
CA THR A 329 5.25 -14.36 5.70
C THR A 329 4.93 -13.05 6.40
N TYR A 330 5.34 -12.91 7.66
CA TYR A 330 5.19 -11.66 8.40
C TYR A 330 6.01 -10.53 7.78
N ARG A 331 7.24 -10.80 7.31
CA ARG A 331 8.03 -9.79 6.57
C ARG A 331 7.35 -9.33 5.29
N GLU A 332 6.76 -10.24 4.53
CA GLU A 332 6.00 -9.89 3.34
C GLU A 332 4.83 -8.96 3.69
N PHE A 333 4.01 -9.33 4.69
CA PHE A 333 2.96 -8.44 5.21
C PHE A 333 3.52 -7.07 5.59
N PHE A 334 4.60 -7.04 6.37
CA PHE A 334 5.17 -5.80 6.89
C PHE A 334 5.72 -4.89 5.78
N ILE A 335 6.29 -5.46 4.71
CA ILE A 335 6.71 -4.71 3.51
C ILE A 335 5.51 -4.01 2.84
N HIS A 336 4.31 -4.60 2.89
CA HIS A 336 3.12 -3.97 2.30
C HIS A 336 2.63 -2.73 3.06
N LEU A 337 3.04 -2.55 4.32
CA LEU A 337 2.75 -1.35 5.11
C LEU A 337 3.68 -0.18 4.77
N ALA A 338 4.85 -0.44 4.19
CA ALA A 338 5.78 0.62 3.83
C ALA A 338 5.28 1.45 2.62
N PRO A 339 5.64 2.74 2.55
CA PRO A 339 5.41 3.55 1.35
C PRO A 339 5.97 2.84 0.12
N GLN A 340 5.23 2.87 -1.00
CA GLN A 340 5.59 2.11 -2.20
C GLN A 340 7.04 2.38 -2.65
N SER A 341 7.49 3.65 -2.64
CA SER A 341 8.85 4.06 -3.01
C SER A 341 9.94 3.49 -2.10
N GLN A 342 9.60 3.08 -0.87
CA GLN A 342 10.52 2.55 0.12
C GLN A 342 10.47 1.02 0.23
N LYS A 343 9.49 0.35 -0.40
CA LYS A 343 9.34 -1.11 -0.33
C LYS A 343 10.60 -1.86 -0.77
N LEU A 344 11.19 -1.49 -1.91
CA LEU A 344 12.42 -2.14 -2.39
C LEU A 344 13.59 -1.96 -1.42
N ALA A 345 13.74 -0.77 -0.85
CA ALA A 345 14.78 -0.49 0.15
C ALA A 345 14.57 -1.35 1.40
N LEU A 346 13.34 -1.43 1.89
CA LEU A 346 12.97 -2.26 3.04
C LEU A 346 13.17 -3.75 2.77
N THR A 347 12.79 -4.25 1.59
CA THR A 347 13.02 -5.65 1.19
C THR A 347 14.51 -5.98 1.21
N LYS A 348 15.37 -5.13 0.63
CA LYS A 348 16.84 -5.31 0.67
C LYS A 348 17.35 -5.28 2.11
N ARG A 349 16.84 -4.35 2.93
CA ARG A 349 17.20 -4.22 4.35
C ARG A 349 16.88 -5.51 5.12
N PHE A 350 15.68 -6.06 4.94
CA PHE A 350 15.25 -7.31 5.56
C PHE A 350 16.06 -8.50 5.09
N ASN A 351 16.34 -8.61 3.79
CA ASN A 351 17.19 -9.68 3.25
C ASN A 351 18.57 -9.67 3.89
N ASN A 352 19.17 -8.50 4.11
CA ASN A 352 20.47 -8.38 4.78
C ASN A 352 20.39 -8.71 6.28
N ARG A 353 19.38 -8.21 6.99
CA ARG A 353 19.20 -8.45 8.43
C ARG A 353 18.92 -9.91 8.74
N PHE A 354 18.00 -10.54 8.00
CA PHE A 354 17.52 -11.90 8.27
C PHE A 354 18.19 -12.98 7.41
N ALA A 355 19.24 -12.65 6.66
CA ALA A 355 20.13 -13.63 6.06
C ALA A 355 20.79 -14.50 7.14
N LYS A 356 21.23 -15.71 6.76
CA LYS A 356 21.94 -16.62 7.66
C LYS A 356 23.18 -15.93 8.25
N GLY A 357 23.20 -15.74 9.57
CA GLY A 357 24.28 -15.05 10.28
C GLY A 357 24.21 -13.52 10.25
N GLY A 358 23.16 -12.95 9.66
CA GLY A 358 22.89 -11.51 9.68
C GLY A 358 22.65 -11.00 11.09
N ARG A 359 23.32 -9.91 11.45
CA ARG A 359 23.20 -9.23 12.76
C ARG A 359 23.07 -7.71 12.64
N ASP A 360 22.82 -7.24 11.43
CA ASP A 360 22.76 -5.81 11.12
C ASP A 360 21.62 -5.14 11.89
N PRO A 361 21.88 -4.26 12.86
CA PRO A 361 20.84 -3.73 13.75
C PRO A 361 19.74 -3.02 12.98
N LEU A 362 18.50 -3.26 13.36
CA LEU A 362 17.33 -2.62 12.77
C LEU A 362 16.74 -1.69 13.83
N GLY A 363 17.02 -0.40 13.71
CA GLY A 363 16.62 0.61 14.67
C GLY A 363 15.14 0.94 14.53
N MET A 364 14.48 1.22 15.66
CA MET A 364 13.09 1.65 15.68
C MET A 364 13.02 2.99 16.40
N THR A 365 12.52 4.00 15.71
CA THR A 365 12.39 5.37 16.22
C THR A 365 10.97 5.88 15.98
N GLN A 366 10.67 7.05 16.53
CA GLN A 366 9.32 7.61 16.52
C GLN A 366 9.35 9.07 16.04
N GLN A 367 8.28 9.49 15.38
CA GLN A 367 8.07 10.85 14.92
C GLN A 367 6.69 11.33 15.38
N PRO A 368 6.55 12.50 16.03
CA PRO A 368 5.25 13.03 16.42
C PRO A 368 4.26 13.10 15.26
N VAL A 369 3.02 12.68 15.52
CA VAL A 369 1.90 12.92 14.59
C VAL A 369 1.60 14.42 14.62
N SER A 370 1.46 15.04 13.44
CA SER A 370 1.12 16.45 13.33
C SER A 370 -0.39 16.60 13.27
N GLY A 371 -1.01 17.17 14.32
CA GLY A 371 -2.46 17.36 14.37
C GLY A 371 -3.23 16.14 14.88
N ASN A 372 -4.46 15.92 14.38
CA ASN A 372 -5.34 14.85 14.82
C ASN A 372 -5.04 13.54 14.10
N LEU A 373 -4.82 12.45 14.85
CA LEU A 373 -4.52 11.12 14.31
C LEU A 373 -5.53 10.65 13.24
N PHE A 374 -6.81 10.98 13.43
CA PHE A 374 -7.89 10.52 12.57
C PHE A 374 -8.16 11.45 11.39
N GLU A 375 -7.54 12.63 11.34
CA GLU A 375 -7.72 13.56 10.23
C GLU A 375 -6.72 13.22 9.11
N PRO A 376 -7.21 13.02 7.87
CA PRO A 376 -6.31 12.80 6.74
C PRO A 376 -5.46 14.05 6.47
N GLU A 377 -4.14 13.87 6.44
CA GLU A 377 -3.20 14.90 5.98
C GLU A 377 -3.30 15.04 4.45
N PHE A 378 -4.20 15.89 3.97
CA PHE A 378 -4.21 16.29 2.57
C PHE A 378 -3.08 17.29 2.33
N ASN A 379 -1.90 16.78 1.98
CA ASN A 379 -0.80 17.64 1.50
C ASN A 379 -1.30 18.50 0.34
N THR A 380 -1.24 19.82 0.51
CA THR A 380 -1.53 20.84 -0.51
C THR A 380 -0.48 20.89 -1.61
#